data_AF-A0A975DS16-F1
#
_entry.id   AF-A0A975DS16-F1
#
_cell.length_a   1.000
_cell.length_b   1.000
_cell.length_c   1.000
_cell.angle_alpha   90.00
_cell.angle_beta   90.00
_cell.angle_gamma   90.00
#
_symmetry.space_group_name_H-M   'P 1'
#
loop_
_entity.id
_entity.type
_entity.pdbx_description
1 polymer ?
#
loop_
_entity_poly.entity_id
_entity_poly.type
_entity_poly.pdbx_seq_one_letter_code
_entity_poly.pdbx_strand_id
1 'polypeptide(L)'
;MPKAAPSGAFESYSRDPDQLKSSDRSFGRIMAVFLLIVSGFQFHHDRLVLATVLALIGLAFAVLAQVRPQALHRLNLLWFRFGLLLHKVVNPLVMAVIFLGAVVPTALVMRLLGKRPLALAFDRGAPTYWITRQPPGPTGESMARQF
;
A
#
# COMPACT_ATOMS: atom_id res chain seq x y z
N MET A 1 -42.02 6.17 -24.92
CA MET A 1 -41.03 5.10 -24.69
C MET A 1 -39.68 5.57 -25.20
N PRO A 2 -38.75 6.03 -24.34
CA PRO A 2 -37.40 6.37 -24.76
C PRO A 2 -36.49 5.13 -24.76
N LYS A 3 -35.72 5.03 -25.85
CA LYS A 3 -34.80 3.97 -26.26
C LYS A 3 -33.58 3.91 -25.31
N ALA A 4 -33.26 2.71 -24.82
CA ALA A 4 -32.07 2.45 -24.00
C ALA A 4 -30.78 2.84 -24.75
N ALA A 5 -29.92 3.60 -24.08
CA ALA A 5 -28.57 3.94 -24.54
C ALA A 5 -27.63 2.72 -24.37
N PRO A 6 -26.63 2.54 -25.26
CA PRO A 6 -25.74 1.38 -25.25
C PRO A 6 -24.84 1.35 -24.01
N SER A 7 -24.96 0.28 -23.24
CA SER A 7 -24.17 -0.03 -22.04
C SER A 7 -22.77 -0.54 -22.43
N GLY A 8 -21.89 0.36 -22.86
CA GLY A 8 -20.54 -0.02 -23.25
C GLY A 8 -19.57 1.16 -23.30
N ALA A 9 -19.26 1.76 -22.14
CA ALA A 9 -18.10 2.64 -21.95
C ALA A 9 -17.83 3.05 -20.48
N PHE A 10 -18.36 2.32 -19.49
CA PHE A 10 -18.01 2.54 -18.09
C PHE A 10 -17.30 1.29 -17.58
N GLU A 11 -15.98 1.32 -17.71
CA GLU A 11 -15.10 0.32 -17.12
C GLU A 11 -15.28 0.38 -15.60
N SER A 12 -16.09 -0.53 -15.07
CA SER A 12 -16.35 -0.65 -13.64
C SER A 12 -15.08 -1.15 -12.95
N TYR A 13 -14.28 -0.23 -12.40
CA TYR A 13 -13.11 -0.49 -11.56
C TYR A 13 -13.49 -1.05 -10.18
N SER A 14 -14.44 -1.98 -10.16
CA SER A 14 -14.78 -2.77 -9.00
C SER A 14 -13.83 -3.96 -8.99
N ARG A 15 -12.60 -3.77 -8.50
CA ARG A 15 -11.71 -4.92 -8.25
C ARG A 15 -12.39 -5.83 -7.25
N ASP A 16 -12.78 -7.01 -7.72
CA ASP A 16 -13.35 -8.04 -6.87
C ASP A 16 -12.34 -8.34 -5.74
N PRO A 17 -12.72 -8.24 -4.45
CA PRO A 17 -11.80 -8.45 -3.32
C PRO A 17 -11.14 -9.84 -3.35
N ASP A 18 -11.75 -10.79 -4.06
CA ASP A 18 -11.24 -12.14 -4.27
C ASP A 18 -9.97 -12.17 -5.14
N GLN A 19 -9.75 -11.17 -6.00
CA GLN A 19 -8.52 -11.06 -6.81
C GLN A 19 -7.29 -10.61 -6.00
N LEU A 20 -7.47 -10.03 -4.82
CA LEU A 20 -6.34 -9.60 -3.96
C LEU A 20 -5.74 -10.74 -3.12
N LYS A 21 -6.45 -11.87 -2.98
CA LYS A 21 -5.98 -12.97 -2.14
C LYS A 21 -4.88 -13.77 -2.87
N SER A 22 -3.72 -13.90 -2.23
CA SER A 22 -2.63 -14.75 -2.73
C SER A 22 -3.08 -16.20 -2.87
N SER A 23 -2.64 -16.88 -3.93
CA SER A 23 -2.94 -18.30 -4.17
C SER A 23 -2.49 -19.16 -2.98
N ASP A 24 -3.34 -20.10 -2.56
CA ASP A 24 -3.06 -20.99 -1.41
C ASP A 24 -1.74 -21.78 -1.58
N ARG A 25 -1.39 -22.13 -2.83
CA ARG A 25 -0.11 -22.79 -3.17
C ARG A 25 1.08 -21.88 -2.97
N SER A 26 0.95 -20.59 -3.27
CA SER A 26 2.01 -19.60 -3.07
C SER A 26 2.20 -19.31 -1.58
N PHE A 27 1.10 -19.17 -0.81
CA PHE A 27 1.17 -19.06 0.65
C PHE A 27 1.92 -20.24 1.28
N GLY A 28 1.55 -21.48 0.92
CA GLY A 28 2.22 -22.68 1.43
C GLY A 28 3.71 -22.75 1.12
N ARG A 29 4.12 -22.38 -0.12
CA ARG A 29 5.54 -22.31 -0.51
C ARG A 29 6.32 -21.26 0.28
N ILE A 30 5.75 -20.06 0.45
CA ILE A 30 6.40 -18.97 1.21
C ILE A 30 6.58 -19.39 2.68
N MET A 31 5.56 -19.97 3.29
CA MET A 31 5.63 -20.45 4.68
C MET A 31 6.64 -21.60 4.83
N ALA A 32 6.69 -22.54 3.89
CA ALA A 32 7.68 -23.62 3.90
C ALA A 32 9.11 -23.09 3.82
N VAL A 33 9.40 -22.19 2.86
CA VAL A 33 10.73 -21.58 2.69
C VAL A 33 11.11 -20.79 3.95
N PHE A 34 10.20 -19.98 4.48
CA PHE A 34 10.42 -19.21 5.70
C PHE A 34 10.78 -20.11 6.89
N LEU A 35 10.00 -21.17 7.14
CA LEU A 35 10.25 -22.10 8.24
C LEU A 35 11.56 -22.87 8.07
N LEU A 36 11.94 -23.25 6.85
CA LEU A 36 13.21 -23.91 6.57
C LEU A 36 14.41 -22.98 6.81
N ILE A 37 14.32 -21.70 6.44
CA ILE A 37 15.36 -20.71 6.74
C ILE A 37 15.52 -20.53 8.25
N VAL A 38 14.42 -20.35 8.97
CA VAL A 38 14.44 -20.20 10.44
C VAL A 38 14.98 -21.48 11.09
N SER A 39 14.59 -22.65 10.60
CA SER A 39 15.13 -23.93 11.04
C SER A 39 16.65 -24.01 10.86
N GLY A 40 17.17 -23.64 9.68
CA GLY A 40 18.60 -23.61 9.39
C GLY A 40 19.36 -22.66 10.32
N PHE A 41 18.78 -21.49 10.60
CA PHE A 41 19.35 -20.54 11.56
C PHE A 41 19.38 -21.12 12.99
N GLN A 42 18.34 -21.83 13.40
CA GLN A 42 18.28 -22.45 14.72
C GLN A 42 19.26 -23.62 14.90
N PHE A 43 19.61 -24.32 13.81
CA PHE A 43 20.68 -25.32 13.82
C PHE A 43 22.04 -24.71 14.18
N HIS A 44 22.31 -23.46 13.79
CA HIS A 44 23.53 -22.75 14.16
C HIS A 44 23.61 -22.34 15.63
N HIS A 45 22.49 -22.40 16.37
CA HIS A 45 22.41 -22.03 17.78
C HIS A 45 22.26 -23.23 18.72
N ASP A 46 22.61 -24.44 18.25
CA ASP A 46 22.55 -25.72 19.00
C ASP A 46 21.15 -26.07 19.56
N ARG A 47 20.09 -25.43 19.06
CA ARG A 47 18.70 -25.70 19.46
C ARG A 47 18.11 -26.82 18.61
N LEU A 48 18.74 -27.99 18.66
CA LEU A 48 18.52 -29.11 17.74
C LEU A 48 17.06 -29.58 17.71
N VAL A 49 16.38 -29.65 18.87
CA VAL A 49 14.96 -30.02 18.96
C VAL A 49 14.07 -29.00 18.27
N LEU A 50 14.31 -27.71 18.51
CA LEU A 50 13.50 -26.65 17.91
C LEU A 50 13.74 -26.58 16.39
N ALA A 51 14.98 -26.79 15.95
CA ALA A 51 15.34 -26.82 14.55
C ALA A 51 14.68 -27.99 13.82
N THR A 52 14.72 -29.22 14.36
CA THR A 52 14.09 -30.39 13.73
C THR A 52 12.56 -30.27 13.67
N VAL A 53 11.93 -29.76 14.72
CA VAL A 53 10.47 -29.50 14.73
C VAL A 53 10.09 -28.48 13.65
N LEU A 54 10.82 -27.36 13.55
CA LEU A 54 10.56 -26.35 12.52
C LEU A 54 10.79 -26.88 11.10
N ALA A 55 11.82 -27.71 10.90
CA ALA A 55 12.08 -28.37 9.62
C ALA A 55 10.92 -29.31 9.22
N LEU A 56 10.43 -30.14 10.15
CA LEU A 56 9.31 -31.05 9.91
C LEU A 56 8.02 -30.29 9.56
N ILE A 57 7.73 -29.20 10.27
CA ILE A 57 6.57 -28.35 9.98
C ILE A 57 6.73 -27.68 8.61
N GLY A 58 7.92 -27.15 8.28
CA GLY A 58 8.20 -26.57 6.97
C GLY A 58 8.03 -27.56 5.82
N LEU A 59 8.52 -28.80 6.00
CA LEU A 59 8.35 -29.88 5.04
C LEU A 59 6.87 -30.29 4.87
N ALA A 60 6.13 -30.38 5.98
CA ALA A 60 4.70 -30.63 5.94
C ALA A 60 3.96 -29.54 5.14
N PHE A 61 4.29 -28.26 5.34
CA PHE A 61 3.74 -27.16 4.56
C PHE A 61 4.07 -27.28 3.07
N ALA A 62 5.29 -27.67 2.70
CA ALA A 62 5.68 -27.89 1.31
C ALA A 62 4.86 -29.01 0.64
N VAL A 63 4.67 -30.13 1.34
CA VAL A 63 3.88 -31.28 0.85
C VAL A 63 2.40 -30.92 0.74
N LEU A 64 1.82 -30.29 1.77
CA LEU A 64 0.41 -29.88 1.75
C LEU A 64 0.15 -28.84 0.64
N ALA A 65 1.10 -27.94 0.38
CA ALA A 65 0.98 -26.95 -0.69
C ALA A 65 0.90 -27.60 -2.08
N GLN A 66 1.56 -28.73 -2.31
CA GLN A 66 1.52 -29.46 -3.58
C GLN A 66 0.32 -30.41 -3.69
N VAL A 67 0.01 -31.16 -2.63
CA VAL A 67 -0.97 -32.26 -2.70
C VAL A 67 -2.40 -31.78 -2.45
N ARG A 68 -2.62 -30.91 -1.45
CA ARG A 68 -3.97 -30.46 -1.02
C ARG A 68 -3.96 -28.99 -0.57
N PRO A 69 -3.83 -28.02 -1.50
CA PRO A 69 -3.81 -26.59 -1.17
C PRO A 69 -5.13 -26.10 -0.52
N GLN A 70 -6.25 -26.79 -0.75
CA GLN A 70 -7.54 -26.46 -0.14
C GLN A 70 -7.54 -26.54 1.40
N ALA A 71 -6.69 -27.40 1.99
CA ALA A 71 -6.54 -27.46 3.45
C ALA A 71 -5.90 -26.18 4.01
N LEU A 72 -4.98 -25.56 3.26
CA LEU A 72 -4.36 -24.29 3.60
C LEU A 72 -5.28 -23.08 3.33
N HIS A 73 -6.39 -23.25 2.63
CA HIS A 73 -7.24 -22.13 2.21
C HIS A 73 -7.80 -21.32 3.37
N ARG A 74 -8.26 -22.00 4.43
CA ARG A 74 -8.79 -21.35 5.65
C ARG A 74 -7.69 -20.59 6.39
N LEU A 75 -6.49 -21.19 6.47
CA LEU A 75 -5.33 -20.57 7.09
C LEU A 75 -4.85 -19.34 6.31
N ASN A 76 -4.76 -19.45 4.98
CA ASN A 76 -4.40 -18.35 4.09
C ASN A 76 -5.42 -17.20 4.20
N LEU A 77 -6.73 -17.50 4.34
CA LEU A 77 -7.74 -16.47 4.56
C LEU A 77 -7.54 -15.74 5.90
N LEU A 78 -7.27 -16.48 6.98
CA LEU A 78 -7.02 -15.89 8.29
C LEU A 78 -5.76 -15.04 8.29
N TRP A 79 -4.68 -15.54 7.68
CA TRP A 79 -3.42 -14.82 7.50
C TRP A 79 -3.62 -13.53 6.69
N PHE A 80 -4.39 -13.60 5.60
CA PHE A 80 -4.70 -12.43 4.78
C PHE A 80 -5.49 -11.38 5.57
N ARG A 81 -6.51 -11.78 6.32
CA ARG A 81 -7.27 -10.86 7.20
C ARG A 81 -6.41 -10.24 8.28
N PHE A 82 -5.50 -11.02 8.87
CA PHE A 82 -4.51 -10.50 9.81
C PHE A 82 -3.60 -9.46 9.15
N GLY A 83 -3.11 -9.76 7.94
CA GLY A 83 -2.31 -8.82 7.14
C GLY A 83 -3.06 -7.51 6.84
N LEU A 84 -4.36 -7.57 6.52
CA LEU A 84 -5.19 -6.37 6.32
C LEU A 84 -5.34 -5.55 7.60
N LEU A 85 -5.55 -6.21 8.75
CA LEU A 85 -5.65 -5.54 10.04
C LEU A 85 -4.33 -4.89 10.42
N LEU A 86 -3.21 -5.59 10.21
CA LEU A 86 -1.88 -5.04 10.42
C LEU A 86 -1.62 -3.85 9.48
N HIS A 87 -1.98 -3.96 8.21
CA HIS A 87 -1.86 -2.87 7.24
C HIS A 87 -2.63 -1.63 7.68
N LYS A 88 -3.83 -1.79 8.26
CA LYS A 88 -4.62 -0.67 8.81
C LYS A 88 -3.88 0.10 9.91
N VAL A 89 -2.98 -0.55 10.64
CA VAL A 89 -2.16 0.09 11.71
C VAL A 89 -0.83 0.61 11.15
N VAL A 90 -0.15 -0.20 10.35
CA VAL A 90 1.16 0.12 9.77
C VAL A 90 1.06 1.28 8.78
N ASN A 91 0.01 1.34 7.97
CA ASN A 91 -0.14 2.40 6.97
C ASN A 91 -0.20 3.81 7.60
N PRO A 92 -1.07 4.10 8.59
CA PRO A 92 -1.02 5.36 9.34
C PRO A 92 0.31 5.61 10.04
N LEU A 93 0.95 4.57 10.59
CA LEU A 93 2.24 4.71 11.28
C LEU A 93 3.34 5.16 10.31
N VAL A 94 3.46 4.50 9.15
CA VAL A 94 4.41 4.88 8.10
C VAL A 94 4.12 6.29 7.60
N MET A 95 2.85 6.64 7.37
CA MET A 95 2.46 7.99 6.97
C MET A 95 2.83 9.04 8.03
N ALA A 96 2.67 8.71 9.32
CA ALA A 96 3.08 9.58 10.42
C ALA A 96 4.61 9.76 10.46
N VAL A 97 5.38 8.69 10.27
CA VAL A 97 6.86 8.77 10.20
C VAL A 97 7.30 9.64 9.03
N ILE A 98 6.71 9.48 7.84
CA ILE A 98 7.03 10.32 6.67
C ILE A 98 6.65 11.79 6.95
N PHE A 99 5.47 12.02 7.52
CA PHE A 99 5.01 13.37 7.84
C PHE A 99 5.94 14.06 8.85
N LEU A 100 6.26 13.40 9.96
CA LEU A 100 7.12 13.96 11.01
C LEU A 100 8.61 14.01 10.60
N GLY A 101 9.07 13.08 9.75
CA GLY A 101 10.47 12.96 9.35
C GLY A 101 10.84 13.78 8.11
N ALA A 102 9.90 14.05 7.22
CA ALA A 102 10.13 14.84 6.02
C ALA A 102 9.32 16.15 6.03
N VAL A 103 7.99 16.07 6.15
CA VAL A 103 7.13 17.25 5.97
C VAL A 103 7.33 18.28 7.09
N VAL A 104 7.31 17.87 8.35
CA VAL A 104 7.49 18.76 9.50
C VAL A 104 8.85 19.47 9.50
N PRO A 105 10.00 18.79 9.34
CA PRO A 105 11.29 19.49 9.31
C PRO A 105 11.41 20.40 8.09
N THR A 106 10.91 20.02 6.92
CA THR A 106 10.86 20.93 5.77
C THR A 106 10.05 22.18 6.09
N ALA A 107 8.87 22.04 6.69
CA ALA A 107 8.04 23.18 7.10
C ALA A 107 8.74 24.05 8.15
N LEU A 108 9.44 23.45 9.12
CA LEU A 108 10.20 24.18 10.14
C LEU A 108 11.34 24.98 9.50
N VAL A 109 12.12 24.37 8.61
CA VAL A 109 13.20 25.05 7.87
C VAL A 109 12.65 26.20 7.04
N MET A 110 11.56 26.00 6.30
CA MET A 110 10.92 27.08 5.54
C MET A 110 10.46 28.23 6.43
N ARG A 111 9.89 27.93 7.60
CA ARG A 111 9.45 28.93 8.58
C ARG A 111 10.62 29.69 9.18
N LEU A 112 11.74 29.04 9.47
CA LEU A 112 12.98 29.68 9.94
C LEU A 112 13.59 30.59 8.87
N LEU A 113 13.52 30.19 7.60
CA LEU A 113 13.94 31.00 6.45
C LEU A 113 12.92 32.09 6.07
N GLY A 114 11.83 32.25 6.82
CA GLY A 114 10.77 33.23 6.54
C GLY A 114 9.95 32.94 5.28
N LYS A 115 10.14 31.79 4.63
CA LYS A 115 9.43 31.42 3.41
C LYS A 115 8.04 30.90 3.76
N ARG A 116 7.02 31.63 3.35
CA ARG A 116 5.61 31.22 3.47
C ARG A 116 5.06 30.98 2.06
N PRO A 117 5.02 29.73 1.57
CA PRO A 117 4.55 29.43 0.21
C PRO A 117 3.05 29.72 0.03
N LEU A 118 2.30 29.80 1.13
CA LEU A 118 0.90 30.16 1.13
C LEU A 118 0.67 31.38 2.02
N ALA A 119 -0.10 32.36 1.51
CA ALA A 119 -0.56 33.49 2.29
C ALA A 119 -1.79 33.05 3.12
N LEU A 120 -1.54 32.48 4.30
CA LEU A 120 -2.62 32.00 5.19
C LEU A 120 -3.26 33.09 6.04
N ALA A 121 -2.63 34.27 6.15
CA ALA A 121 -3.17 35.37 6.93
C ALA A 121 -4.23 36.12 6.13
N PHE A 122 -5.39 36.37 6.75
CA PHE A 122 -6.45 37.19 6.16
C PHE A 122 -6.05 38.67 6.24
N ASP A 123 -5.92 39.32 5.09
CA ASP A 123 -5.68 40.75 4.93
C ASP A 123 -7.01 41.48 4.66
N ARG A 124 -7.50 42.24 5.65
CA ARG A 124 -8.73 43.03 5.52
C ARG A 124 -8.56 44.27 4.63
N GLY A 125 -7.33 44.70 4.36
CA GLY A 125 -7.01 45.85 3.52
C GLY A 125 -6.78 45.49 2.05
N ALA A 126 -6.68 44.19 1.72
CA ALA A 126 -6.44 43.75 0.36
C ALA A 126 -7.70 43.95 -0.51
N PRO A 127 -7.60 44.67 -1.64
CA PRO A 127 -8.73 44.84 -2.56
C PRO A 127 -9.08 43.53 -3.30
N THR A 128 -8.11 42.62 -3.45
CA THR A 128 -8.31 41.27 -3.99
C THR A 128 -7.17 40.35 -3.54
N TYR A 129 -7.46 39.07 -3.33
CA TYR A 129 -6.47 38.02 -3.04
C TYR A 129 -5.93 37.36 -4.32
N TRP A 130 -6.36 37.82 -5.49
CA TRP A 130 -5.94 37.25 -6.76
C TRP A 130 -4.45 37.52 -7.02
N ILE A 131 -3.66 36.44 -7.11
CA ILE A 131 -2.24 36.52 -7.45
C ILE A 131 -2.11 36.58 -8.98
N THR A 132 -1.75 37.74 -9.52
CA THR A 132 -1.52 37.92 -10.95
C THR A 132 -0.31 37.11 -11.40
N ARG A 133 -0.50 36.20 -12.36
CA ARG A 133 0.58 35.36 -12.88
C ARG A 133 1.45 36.15 -13.86
N GLN A 134 2.77 36.01 -13.72
CA GLN A 134 3.75 36.49 -14.70
C GLN A 134 4.70 35.32 -15.06
N PRO A 135 4.82 34.94 -16.35
CA PRO A 135 4.09 35.49 -17.49
C PRO A 135 2.58 35.16 -17.45
N PRO A 136 1.74 35.89 -18.20
CA PRO A 136 0.33 35.56 -18.37
C PRO A 136 0.18 34.10 -18.83
N GLY A 137 -0.86 33.42 -18.36
CA GLY A 137 -1.18 32.07 -18.84
C GLY A 137 -1.37 32.05 -20.36
N PRO A 138 -1.24 30.87 -20.99
CA PRO A 138 -1.40 30.75 -22.44
C PRO A 138 -2.76 31.30 -22.88
N THR A 139 -2.79 31.96 -24.04
CA THR A 139 -4.00 32.58 -24.58
C THR A 139 -5.10 31.51 -24.78
N GLY A 140 -6.37 31.90 -24.76
CA GLY A 140 -7.49 30.96 -24.94
C GLY A 140 -7.41 30.13 -26.23
N GLU A 141 -6.66 30.60 -27.22
CA GLU A 141 -6.33 29.87 -28.46
C GLU A 141 -5.53 28.58 -28.21
N SER A 142 -4.78 28.47 -27.10
CA SER A 142 -4.05 27.25 -26.74
C SER A 142 -4.97 26.09 -26.35
N MET A 143 -6.24 26.36 -26.03
CA MET A 143 -7.24 25.33 -25.72
C MET A 143 -7.94 24.79 -26.97
N ALA A 144 -7.70 25.37 -28.15
CA ALA A 144 -8.29 24.90 -29.41
C ALA A 144 -7.80 23.51 -29.85
N ARG A 145 -6.72 22.99 -29.25
CA ARG A 145 -6.14 21.66 -29.53
C ARG A 145 -5.69 20.96 -28.25
N GLN A 146 -6.63 20.65 -27.36
CA GLN A 146 -6.31 19.95 -26.10
C GLN A 146 -6.18 18.42 -26.25
N PHE A 147 -6.42 17.88 -27.45
CA PHE A 147 -6.37 16.46 -27.77
C PHE A 147 -5.57 16.23 -29.06
#